data_AF-A0A7L1IMW2-F1
#
_entry.id   AF-A0A7L1IMW2-F1
#
_cell.length_a   1.000
_cell.length_b   1.000
_cell.length_c   1.000
_cell.angle_alpha   90.00
_cell.angle_beta   90.00
_cell.angle_gamma   90.00
#
_symmetry.space_group_name_H-M   'P 1'
#
loop_
_entity.id
_entity.type
_entity.pdbx_description
1 polymer ?
#
loop_
_entity_poly.entity_id
_entity_poly.type
_entity_poly.pdbx_seq_one_letter_code
_entity_poly.pdbx_strand_id
1 'polypeptide(L)'
;MNVSNNCSVANLELYHHVRLIEFVLYNLIFFFGALFNALALWMFFCKIKKWTETKVYVINLVFADCFVICTLPSMSYLLWNKSTRNELCQFIEAIYLINMVVSIYIISFISIDRYIAIKHPLKARTFRSPSKAALLCGSLWVSVIIGATLQLWQRQATLCFQKDITAPATLSLLYIFFVFT
;
A
#
# COMPACT_ATOMS: atom_id res chain seq x y z
N MET A 1 -15.27 42.56 21.92
CA MET A 1 -15.49 41.23 21.29
C MET A 1 -14.49 41.08 20.15
N ASN A 2 -13.33 40.46 20.39
CA ASN A 2 -12.31 40.16 19.38
C ASN A 2 -12.28 38.65 19.16
N VAL A 3 -13.22 38.13 18.38
CA VAL A 3 -13.36 36.69 18.09
C VAL A 3 -12.74 36.33 16.72
N SER A 4 -12.37 37.32 15.91
CA SER A 4 -11.88 37.13 14.54
C SER A 4 -10.41 36.71 14.39
N ASN A 5 -9.58 36.81 15.44
CA ASN A 5 -8.15 36.46 15.36
C ASN A 5 -7.83 35.05 15.90
N ASN A 6 -8.74 34.44 16.67
CA ASN A 6 -8.49 33.14 17.29
C ASN A 6 -8.68 31.97 16.31
N CYS A 7 -9.61 32.05 15.35
CA CYS A 7 -9.82 30.98 14.37
C CYS A 7 -8.61 30.79 13.44
N SER A 8 -7.94 31.86 13.03
CA SER A 8 -6.77 31.80 12.14
C SER A 8 -5.52 31.28 12.86
N VAL A 9 -5.30 31.69 14.11
CA VAL A 9 -4.16 31.22 14.92
C VAL A 9 -4.35 29.76 15.34
N ALA A 10 -5.54 29.37 15.81
CA ALA A 10 -5.84 27.99 16.19
C ALA A 10 -5.68 27.02 15.00
N ASN A 11 -6.11 27.42 13.80
CA ASN A 11 -5.94 26.62 12.59
C ASN A 11 -4.47 26.48 12.18
N LEU A 12 -3.64 27.52 12.38
CA LEU A 12 -2.22 27.47 12.05
C LEU A 12 -1.44 26.58 13.01
N GLU A 13 -1.70 26.68 14.31
CA GLU A 13 -1.07 25.82 15.33
C GLU A 13 -1.48 24.37 15.13
N LEU A 14 -2.77 24.10 14.93
CA LEU A 14 -3.28 22.76 14.63
C LEU A 14 -2.62 22.19 13.37
N TYR A 15 -2.49 22.99 12.31
CA TYR A 15 -1.85 22.55 11.07
C TYR A 15 -0.36 22.21 11.26
N HIS A 16 0.35 23.00 12.07
CA HIS A 16 1.75 22.76 12.39
C HIS A 16 1.92 21.49 13.22
N HIS A 17 1.06 21.27 14.22
CA HIS A 17 1.06 20.05 15.03
C HIS A 17 0.76 18.80 14.20
N VAL A 18 -0.24 18.85 13.31
CA VAL A 18 -0.56 17.73 12.41
C VAL A 18 0.64 17.37 11.54
N ARG A 19 1.29 18.35 10.91
CA ARG A 19 2.48 18.10 10.07
C ARG A 19 3.67 17.57 10.83
N LEU A 20 3.90 18.07 12.04
CA LEU A 20 4.97 17.57 12.90
C LEU A 20 4.72 16.09 13.24
N ILE A 21 3.48 15.73 13.59
CA ILE A 21 3.07 14.35 13.88
C ILE A 21 3.26 13.47 12.64
N GLU A 22 2.77 13.89 11.46
CA GLU A 22 2.95 13.16 10.20
C GLU A 22 4.43 12.93 9.88
N PHE A 23 5.26 13.96 10.03
CA PHE A 23 6.70 13.87 9.80
C PHE A 23 7.35 12.84 10.73
N VAL A 24 7.05 12.90 12.05
CA VAL A 24 7.57 11.95 13.03
C VAL A 24 7.11 10.53 12.69
N LEU A 25 5.82 10.34 12.38
CA LEU A 25 5.27 9.04 12.04
C LEU A 25 5.90 8.46 10.78
N TYR A 26 6.06 9.23 9.71
CA TYR A 26 6.68 8.74 8.48
C TYR A 26 8.13 8.32 8.67
N ASN A 27 8.91 9.07 9.47
CA ASN A 27 10.29 8.69 9.78
C ASN A 27 10.35 7.42 10.66
N LEU A 28 9.45 7.29 11.64
CA LEU A 28 9.36 6.07 12.46
C LEU A 28 8.95 4.86 11.62
N ILE A 29 7.92 4.99 10.79
CA ILE A 29 7.45 3.93 9.90
C ILE A 29 8.55 3.57 8.89
N PHE A 30 9.29 4.56 8.38
CA PHE A 30 10.43 4.30 7.51
C PHE A 30 11.48 3.43 8.22
N PHE A 31 11.92 3.83 9.41
CA PHE A 31 12.98 3.13 10.15
C PHE A 31 12.55 1.71 10.57
N PHE A 32 11.42 1.60 11.27
CA PHE A 32 10.94 0.30 11.75
C PHE A 32 10.44 -0.58 10.61
N GLY A 33 9.78 0.01 9.62
CA GLY A 33 9.33 -0.69 8.43
C GLY A 33 10.50 -1.28 7.65
N ALA A 34 11.56 -0.49 7.38
CA ALA A 34 12.75 -0.99 6.71
C ALA A 34 13.43 -2.10 7.51
N LEU A 35 13.56 -1.92 8.83
CA LEU A 35 14.14 -2.92 9.72
C LEU A 35 13.37 -4.25 9.67
N PHE A 36 12.05 -4.23 9.88
CA PHE A 36 11.25 -5.45 9.94
C PHE A 36 11.10 -6.12 8.58
N ASN A 37 10.95 -5.35 7.49
CA ASN A 37 10.89 -5.92 6.14
C ASN A 37 12.23 -6.51 5.69
N ALA A 38 13.36 -5.87 6.03
CA ALA A 38 14.69 -6.44 5.77
C ALA A 38 14.92 -7.73 6.56
N LEU A 39 14.53 -7.76 7.84
CA LEU A 39 14.57 -8.97 8.66
C LEU A 39 13.69 -10.09 8.09
N ALA A 40 12.49 -9.75 7.61
CA ALA A 40 11.60 -10.71 6.95
C ALA A 40 12.26 -11.31 5.70
N LEU A 41 12.78 -10.49 4.79
CA LEU A 41 13.52 -10.95 3.61
C LEU A 41 14.68 -11.86 4.02
N TRP A 42 15.50 -11.43 4.97
CA TRP A 42 16.63 -12.22 5.46
C TRP A 42 16.20 -13.60 5.98
N MET A 43 15.13 -13.66 6.78
CA MET A 43 14.57 -14.92 7.27
C MET A 43 14.09 -15.82 6.13
N PHE A 44 13.40 -15.26 5.13
CA PHE A 44 12.90 -16.04 4.00
C PHE A 44 14.01 -16.55 3.09
N PHE A 45 15.04 -15.75 2.82
CA PHE A 45 16.15 -16.15 1.94
C PHE A 45 17.15 -17.07 2.65
N CYS A 46 17.51 -16.79 3.91
CA CYS A 46 18.60 -17.49 4.58
C CYS A 46 18.15 -18.65 5.47
N LYS A 47 16.97 -18.58 6.09
CA LYS A 47 16.52 -19.61 7.06
C LYS A 47 15.51 -20.58 6.47
N ILE A 48 14.58 -20.11 5.65
CA ILE A 48 13.49 -20.94 5.12
C ILE A 48 13.87 -21.49 3.75
N LYS A 49 14.42 -22.71 3.69
CA LYS A 49 14.85 -23.33 2.40
C LYS A 49 13.69 -23.83 1.54
N LYS A 50 12.55 -24.18 2.15
CA LYS A 50 11.39 -24.73 1.42
C LYS A 50 10.60 -23.63 0.72
N TRP A 51 10.39 -23.77 -0.59
CA TRP A 51 9.47 -22.93 -1.35
C TRP A 51 8.03 -23.40 -1.11
N THR A 52 7.21 -22.50 -0.58
CA THR A 52 5.79 -22.72 -0.28
C THR A 52 4.99 -21.56 -0.84
N GLU A 53 3.68 -21.75 -1.01
CA GLU A 53 2.74 -20.72 -1.48
C GLU A 53 2.77 -19.51 -0.55
N THR A 54 2.74 -19.75 0.76
CA THR A 54 2.84 -18.70 1.77
C THR A 54 4.14 -17.91 1.62
N LYS A 55 5.27 -18.58 1.34
CA LYS A 55 6.54 -17.89 1.11
C LYS A 55 6.48 -16.98 -0.13
N VAL A 56 5.84 -17.43 -1.21
CA VAL A 56 5.64 -16.60 -2.42
C VAL A 56 4.77 -15.38 -2.10
N TYR A 57 3.64 -15.57 -1.42
CA TYR A 57 2.75 -14.47 -1.01
C TYR A 57 3.48 -13.45 -0.13
N VAL A 58 4.19 -13.91 0.91
CA VAL A 58 4.87 -13.00 1.84
C VAL A 58 6.05 -12.28 1.17
N ILE A 59 6.79 -12.91 0.26
CA ILE A 59 7.84 -12.21 -0.51
C ILE A 59 7.24 -11.07 -1.34
N ASN A 60 6.09 -11.30 -2.01
CA ASN A 60 5.40 -10.26 -2.77
C ASN A 60 4.89 -9.13 -1.87
N LEU A 61 4.38 -9.45 -0.68
CA LEU A 61 3.96 -8.47 0.32
C LEU A 61 5.13 -7.59 0.76
N VAL A 62 6.23 -8.20 1.18
CA VAL A 62 7.42 -7.48 1.65
C VAL A 62 8.03 -6.63 0.55
N PHE A 63 7.99 -7.10 -0.71
CA PHE A 63 8.45 -6.31 -1.85
C PHE A 63 7.59 -5.04 -2.06
N ALA A 64 6.27 -5.16 -1.96
CA ALA A 64 5.37 -4.01 -2.02
C ALA A 64 5.59 -3.04 -0.84
N ASP A 65 5.74 -3.57 0.37
CA ASP A 65 5.99 -2.77 1.57
C ASP A 65 7.32 -1.99 1.48
N CYS A 66 8.38 -2.62 0.95
CA CYS A 66 9.65 -1.94 0.70
C CYS A 66 9.49 -0.74 -0.24
N PHE A 67 8.69 -0.84 -1.31
CA PHE A 67 8.47 0.29 -2.20
C PHE A 67 7.79 1.46 -1.50
N VAL A 68 6.72 1.22 -0.72
CA VAL A 68 6.05 2.31 -0.01
C VAL A 68 6.94 2.90 1.07
N ILE A 69 7.69 2.07 1.81
CA ILE A 69 8.62 2.54 2.85
C ILE A 69 9.67 3.47 2.24
N CYS A 70 10.26 3.10 1.10
CA CYS A 70 11.23 3.93 0.41
C CYS A 70 10.68 5.28 -0.07
N THR A 71 9.36 5.41 -0.27
CA THR A 71 8.75 6.69 -0.68
C THR A 71 8.31 7.57 0.50
N LEU A 72 8.21 7.05 1.72
CA LEU A 72 7.81 7.81 2.92
C LEU A 72 8.69 9.04 3.23
N PRO A 73 10.03 9.00 3.08
CA PRO A 73 10.85 10.19 3.26
C PRO A 73 10.50 11.29 2.24
N SER A 74 10.33 10.91 0.97
CA SER A 74 9.96 11.84 -0.10
C SER A 74 8.56 12.41 0.09
N MET A 75 7.61 11.61 0.58
CA MET A 75 6.27 12.04 1.00
C MET A 75 6.34 13.16 2.03
N SER A 76 7.13 12.97 3.09
CA SER A 76 7.26 13.94 4.18
C SER A 76 7.71 15.31 3.66
N TYR A 77 8.66 15.31 2.72
CA TYR A 77 9.16 16.53 2.08
C TYR A 77 8.10 17.20 1.18
N LEU A 78 7.39 16.43 0.35
CA LEU A 78 6.35 16.96 -0.55
C LEU A 78 5.17 17.56 0.21
N LEU A 79 4.75 16.89 1.29
CA LEU A 79 3.71 17.39 2.19
C LEU A 79 4.18 18.67 2.88
N TRP A 80 5.40 18.72 3.40
CA TRP A 80 5.96 19.90 4.05
C TRP A 80 5.99 21.13 3.11
N ASN A 81 6.33 20.96 1.84
CA ASN A 81 6.40 22.09 0.90
C ASN A 81 5.08 22.44 0.21
N LYS A 82 3.96 21.76 0.50
CA LYS A 82 2.68 21.91 -0.23
C LYS A 82 2.90 21.84 -1.74
N SER A 83 3.69 20.85 -2.18
CA SER A 83 4.09 20.76 -3.59
C SER A 83 2.88 20.60 -4.49
N THR A 84 2.90 21.27 -5.63
CA THR A 84 1.95 21.03 -6.73
C THR A 84 2.08 19.58 -7.21
N ARG A 85 0.98 19.03 -7.77
CA ARG A 85 0.98 17.66 -8.31
C ARG A 85 1.92 17.55 -9.50
N ASN A 86 3.14 17.08 -9.24
CA ASN A 86 4.17 16.80 -10.23
C ASN A 86 4.32 15.27 -10.45
N GLU A 87 5.21 14.88 -11.37
CA GLU A 87 5.45 13.47 -11.69
C GLU A 87 5.88 12.63 -10.47
N LEU A 88 6.69 13.21 -9.58
CA LEU A 88 7.11 12.55 -8.34
C LEU A 88 5.93 12.30 -7.40
N CYS A 89 5.04 13.28 -7.23
CA CYS A 89 3.82 13.11 -6.45
C CYS A 89 2.95 11.98 -7.03
N GLN A 90 2.72 11.98 -8.34
CA GLN A 90 1.91 10.95 -9.00
C GLN A 90 2.53 9.55 -8.84
N PHE A 91 3.85 9.45 -8.95
CA PHE A 91 4.59 8.20 -8.75
C PHE A 91 4.44 7.67 -7.32
N ILE A 92 4.57 8.56 -6.33
CA ILE A 92 4.43 8.19 -4.92
C ILE A 92 2.97 7.82 -4.59
N GLU A 93 1.98 8.55 -5.13
CA GLU A 93 0.57 8.18 -5.03
C GLU A 93 0.29 6.81 -5.64
N ALA A 94 0.89 6.51 -6.81
CA ALA A 94 0.81 5.21 -7.45
C ALA A 94 1.32 4.10 -6.54
N ILE A 95 2.53 4.26 -5.99
CA ILE A 95 3.15 3.26 -5.11
C ILE A 95 2.29 3.02 -3.87
N TYR A 96 1.76 4.09 -3.26
CA TYR A 96 0.92 3.96 -2.08
C TYR A 96 -0.37 3.17 -2.38
N LEU A 97 -1.04 3.50 -3.48
CA LEU A 97 -2.24 2.80 -3.93
C LEU A 97 -1.95 1.33 -4.25
N ILE A 98 -0.89 1.07 -5.02
CA ILE A 98 -0.47 -0.27 -5.40
C ILE A 98 -0.18 -1.10 -4.15
N ASN A 99 0.59 -0.57 -3.20
CA ASN A 99 0.91 -1.28 -1.96
C ASN A 99 -0.35 -1.60 -1.15
N MET A 100 -1.24 -0.62 -0.98
CA MET A 100 -2.49 -0.80 -0.25
C MET A 100 -3.32 -1.93 -0.85
N VAL A 101 -3.51 -1.92 -2.18
CA VAL A 101 -4.30 -2.93 -2.88
C VAL A 101 -3.60 -4.28 -2.78
N VAL A 102 -2.36 -4.40 -3.25
CA VAL A 102 -1.60 -5.67 -3.22
C VAL A 102 -1.59 -6.29 -1.83
N SER A 103 -1.33 -5.50 -0.79
CA SER A 103 -1.27 -6.00 0.59
C SER A 103 -2.59 -6.64 1.05
N ILE A 104 -3.73 -5.99 0.78
CA ILE A 104 -5.05 -6.50 1.13
C ILE A 104 -5.32 -7.84 0.43
N TYR A 105 -5.02 -7.94 -0.87
CA TYR A 105 -5.19 -9.17 -1.63
C TYR A 105 -4.31 -10.31 -1.14
N ILE A 106 -3.03 -10.02 -0.92
CA ILE A 106 -2.06 -11.02 -0.48
C ILE A 106 -2.43 -11.55 0.92
N ILE A 107 -2.81 -10.69 1.86
CA ILE A 107 -3.28 -11.10 3.19
C ILE A 107 -4.57 -11.94 3.07
N SER A 108 -5.47 -11.57 2.17
CA SER A 108 -6.69 -12.33 1.90
C SER A 108 -6.37 -13.72 1.35
N PHE A 109 -5.47 -13.83 0.37
CA PHE A 109 -5.02 -15.12 -0.17
C PHE A 109 -4.35 -16.00 0.90
N ILE A 110 -3.51 -15.42 1.75
CA ILE A 110 -2.90 -16.13 2.89
C ILE A 110 -3.98 -16.66 3.83
N SER A 111 -4.99 -15.83 4.15
CA SER A 111 -6.08 -16.19 5.06
C SER A 111 -6.94 -17.31 4.49
N ILE A 112 -7.29 -17.24 3.20
CA ILE A 112 -8.04 -18.29 2.49
C ILE A 112 -7.24 -19.59 2.43
N ASP A 113 -5.95 -19.51 2.11
CA ASP A 113 -5.04 -20.65 2.07
C ASP A 113 -4.97 -21.36 3.44
N ARG A 114 -4.85 -20.59 4.53
CA ARG A 114 -4.87 -21.12 5.90
C ARG A 114 -6.21 -21.74 6.27
N TYR A 115 -7.32 -21.10 5.90
CA TYR A 115 -8.65 -21.64 6.13
C TYR A 115 -8.87 -22.98 5.42
N ILE A 116 -8.49 -23.10 4.14
CA ILE A 116 -8.61 -24.34 3.37
C ILE A 116 -7.71 -25.44 3.96
N ALA A 117 -6.49 -25.10 4.39
CA ALA A 117 -5.57 -26.06 5.01
C ALA A 117 -6.13 -26.66 6.30
N ILE A 118 -6.82 -25.85 7.11
CA ILE A 118 -7.41 -26.28 8.39
C ILE A 118 -8.68 -27.09 8.16
N LYS A 119 -9.60 -26.58 7.33
CA LYS A 119 -10.94 -27.18 7.17
C LYS A 119 -10.99 -28.33 6.15
N HIS A 120 -10.12 -28.30 5.13
CA HIS A 120 -10.15 -29.23 4.01
C HIS A 120 -8.74 -29.72 3.61
N PRO A 121 -8.03 -30.45 4.50
CA PRO A 121 -6.62 -30.81 4.31
C PRO A 121 -6.35 -31.63 3.03
N LEU A 122 -7.26 -32.52 2.62
CA LEU A 122 -7.14 -33.30 1.38
C LEU A 122 -7.26 -32.43 0.13
N LYS A 123 -8.17 -31.44 0.13
CA LYS A 123 -8.34 -30.49 -0.98
C LYS A 123 -7.17 -29.48 -1.02
N ALA A 124 -6.66 -29.10 0.15
CA ALA A 124 -5.50 -28.22 0.28
C ALA A 124 -4.26 -28.82 -0.39
N ARG A 125 -4.01 -30.13 -0.26
CA ARG A 125 -2.84 -30.79 -0.87
C ARG A 125 -2.84 -30.70 -2.40
N THR A 126 -4.00 -30.72 -3.05
CA THR A 126 -4.11 -30.65 -4.52
C THR A 126 -4.13 -29.21 -5.05
N PHE A 127 -4.67 -28.26 -4.26
CA PHE A 127 -4.76 -26.86 -4.66
C PHE A 127 -3.46 -26.07 -4.42
N ARG A 128 -2.71 -26.43 -3.38
CA ARG A 128 -1.46 -25.74 -2.98
C ARG A 128 -0.33 -26.08 -3.93
N SER A 129 0.03 -25.11 -4.77
CA SER A 129 1.25 -25.12 -5.56
C SER A 129 1.89 -23.72 -5.58
N PRO A 130 3.20 -23.61 -5.32
CA PRO A 130 3.90 -22.33 -5.35
C PRO A 130 3.86 -21.67 -6.75
N SER A 131 3.79 -22.46 -7.82
CA SER A 131 3.64 -21.94 -9.18
C SER A 131 2.29 -21.26 -9.39
N LYS A 132 1.19 -21.82 -8.84
CA LYS A 132 -0.13 -21.19 -8.89
C LYS A 132 -0.14 -19.90 -8.07
N ALA A 133 0.48 -19.91 -6.89
CA ALA A 133 0.62 -18.71 -6.06
C ALA A 133 1.40 -17.60 -6.79
N ALA A 134 2.48 -17.95 -7.50
CA ALA A 134 3.25 -17.00 -8.29
C ALA A 134 2.44 -16.42 -9.46
N LEU A 135 1.65 -17.25 -10.15
CA LEU A 135 0.76 -16.79 -11.22
C LEU A 135 -0.32 -15.83 -10.69
N LEU A 136 -0.95 -16.14 -9.56
CA LEU A 136 -1.92 -15.27 -8.90
C LEU A 136 -1.31 -13.93 -8.47
N CYS A 137 -0.09 -13.95 -7.93
CA CYS A 137 0.62 -12.71 -7.60
C CYS A 137 0.94 -11.90 -8.86
N GLY A 138 1.42 -12.56 -9.92
CA GLY A 138 1.71 -11.90 -11.19
C GLY A 138 0.49 -11.25 -11.82
N SER A 139 -0.64 -11.95 -11.87
CA SER A 139 -1.91 -11.38 -12.36
C SER A 139 -2.39 -10.23 -11.49
N LEU A 140 -2.29 -10.37 -10.16
CA LEU A 140 -2.61 -9.30 -9.21
C LEU A 140 -1.78 -8.05 -9.50
N TRP A 141 -0.45 -8.16 -9.64
CA TRP A 141 0.42 -7.02 -9.94
C TRP A 141 0.02 -6.32 -11.24
N VAL A 142 -0.20 -7.07 -12.32
CA VAL A 142 -0.61 -6.50 -13.61
C VAL A 142 -1.93 -5.75 -13.48
N SER A 143 -2.95 -6.38 -12.88
CA SER A 143 -4.24 -5.75 -12.64
C SER A 143 -4.07 -4.48 -11.79
N VAL A 144 -3.31 -4.58 -10.69
CA VAL A 144 -3.03 -3.49 -9.74
C VAL A 144 -2.38 -2.27 -10.44
N ILE A 145 -1.39 -2.52 -11.30
CA ILE A 145 -0.71 -1.45 -12.04
C ILE A 145 -1.65 -0.79 -13.05
N ILE A 146 -2.44 -1.56 -13.80
CA ILE A 146 -3.38 -1.02 -14.79
C ILE A 146 -4.44 -0.13 -14.13
N GLY A 147 -5.06 -0.58 -13.03
CA GLY A 147 -6.06 0.23 -12.34
C GLY A 147 -5.46 1.46 -11.67
N ALA A 148 -4.25 1.35 -11.11
CA ALA A 148 -3.54 2.50 -10.56
C ALA A 148 -3.27 3.57 -11.62
N THR A 149 -2.80 3.19 -12.81
CA THR A 149 -2.55 4.15 -13.89
C THR A 149 -3.84 4.77 -14.41
N LEU A 150 -4.91 3.98 -14.59
CA LEU A 150 -6.22 4.50 -14.99
C LEU A 150 -6.78 5.48 -13.96
N GLN A 151 -6.67 5.17 -12.67
CA GLN A 151 -7.16 6.03 -11.60
C GLN A 151 -6.37 7.35 -11.54
N LEU A 152 -5.04 7.30 -11.69
CA LEU A 152 -4.20 8.50 -11.71
C LEU A 152 -4.48 9.38 -12.93
N TRP A 153 -4.74 8.76 -14.09
CA TRP A 153 -5.09 9.47 -15.32
C TRP A 153 -6.44 10.19 -15.22
N GLN A 154 -7.43 9.57 -14.58
CA GLN A 154 -8.76 10.16 -14.39
C GLN A 154 -8.79 11.27 -13.32
N ARG A 155 -7.80 11.31 -12.42
CA ARG A 155 -7.82 12.23 -11.28
C ARG A 155 -7.48 13.66 -11.70
N GLN A 156 -8.33 14.63 -11.33
CA GLN A 156 -8.16 16.06 -11.64
C GLN A 156 -7.69 16.87 -10.41
N ALA A 157 -6.80 16.29 -9.60
CA ALA A 157 -6.24 16.98 -8.45
C ALA A 157 -5.17 18.02 -8.86
N THR A 158 -5.19 19.20 -8.25
CA THR A 158 -4.15 20.25 -8.44
C THR A 158 -3.03 20.15 -7.40
N LEU A 159 -3.35 19.61 -6.22
CA LEU A 159 -2.46 19.44 -5.08
C LEU A 159 -2.15 17.96 -4.85
N CYS A 160 -0.94 17.69 -4.36
CA CYS A 160 -0.50 16.35 -4.01
C CYS A 160 -1.32 15.78 -2.85
N PHE A 161 -1.74 14.51 -2.91
CA PHE A 161 -2.56 13.82 -1.90
C PHE A 161 -3.93 14.43 -1.61
N GLN A 162 -4.41 15.38 -2.43
CA GLN A 162 -5.74 15.93 -2.29
C GLN A 162 -6.80 14.87 -2.61
N LYS A 163 -7.58 14.44 -1.62
CA LYS A 163 -8.64 13.45 -1.83
C LYS A 163 -9.72 14.04 -2.74
N ASP A 164 -9.89 13.48 -3.94
CA ASP A 164 -10.98 13.85 -4.84
C ASP A 164 -12.28 13.24 -4.33
N ILE A 165 -13.21 14.07 -3.85
CA ILE A 165 -14.51 13.65 -3.31
C ILE A 165 -15.43 13.14 -4.45
N THR A 166 -15.12 13.51 -5.70
CA THR A 166 -15.86 13.19 -6.92
C THR A 166 -15.43 11.89 -7.60
N ALA A 167 -14.34 11.24 -7.16
CA ALA A 167 -13.95 9.94 -7.70
C ALA A 167 -14.97 8.88 -7.29
N PRO A 168 -15.64 8.20 -8.24
CA PRO A 168 -16.73 7.30 -7.91
C PRO A 168 -16.18 6.05 -7.20
N ALA A 169 -16.56 5.86 -5.93
CA ALA A 169 -16.22 4.68 -5.12
C ALA A 169 -16.57 3.34 -5.81
N THR A 170 -17.49 3.38 -6.77
CA THR A 170 -17.90 2.25 -7.61
C THR A 170 -16.78 1.74 -8.53
N LEU A 171 -15.87 2.59 -9.02
CA LEU A 171 -14.76 2.16 -9.89
C LEU A 171 -13.71 1.37 -9.08
N SER A 172 -13.41 1.82 -7.86
CA SER A 172 -12.53 1.12 -6.93
C SER A 172 -13.12 -0.21 -6.45
N LEU A 173 -14.44 -0.27 -6.21
CA LEU A 173 -15.12 -1.51 -5.82
C LEU A 173 -15.22 -2.51 -6.98
N LEU A 174 -15.50 -2.07 -8.21
CA LEU A 174 -15.53 -2.92 -9.40
C LEU A 174 -14.15 -3.51 -9.71
N TYR A 175 -13.12 -2.69 -9.59
CA TYR A 175 -11.75 -3.12 -9.73
C TYR A 175 -11.37 -4.18 -8.68
N ILE A 176 -11.84 -4.01 -7.45
CA ILE A 176 -11.62 -4.99 -6.39
C ILE A 176 -12.32 -6.33 -6.73
N PHE A 177 -13.50 -6.26 -7.32
CA PHE A 177 -14.30 -7.43 -7.70
C PHE A 177 -13.70 -8.19 -8.92
N PHE A 178 -13.16 -7.47 -9.90
CA PHE A 178 -12.61 -8.03 -11.14
C PHE A 178 -11.29 -8.79 -10.96
N VAL A 179 -10.52 -8.50 -9.90
CA VAL A 179 -9.31 -9.29 -9.56
C VAL A 179 -9.67 -10.70 -9.05
N PHE A 180 -10.89 -10.90 -8.54
CA PHE A 180 -11.35 -12.17 -7.98
C PHE A 180 -12.32 -12.96 -8.88
N THR A 181 -12.77 -12.39 -10.01
CA THR A 181 -13.72 -13.01 -10.96
C THR A 181 -13.01 -13.32 -12.28
#